data_AF-A0A956IPE7-F1
#
_entry.id   AF-A0A956IPE7-F1
#
_cell.length_a   1.000
_cell.length_b   1.000
_cell.length_c   1.000
_cell.angle_alpha   90.00
_cell.angle_beta   90.00
_cell.angle_gamma   90.00
#
_symmetry.space_group_name_H-M   'P 1'
#
loop_
_entity.id
_entity.type
_entity.pdbx_description
1 polymer ?
#
loop_
_entity_poly.entity_id
_entity_poly.type
_entity_poly.pdbx_seq_one_letter_code
_entity_poly.pdbx_strand_id
1 'polypeptide(L)'
;MSSSSRFVFALFGLSLAACTLDRGGAGLTSTVGSSGGSGGAGAAGSSQGGSSAGSSAVGGNQSFGGSSGGSGAAGGSGGVGAAAGVGGTGGITTGGVGGAVGNESNCTDGVDEDQDGMTDCADSDCAGYECVDSTPTGWTGYFRLREHSSYDPSAPKLPCAGGLSPARYFTDPVAPTCTACSCAPLNGATCGDTPIFCATGNKSCNNPSDWTSSLADGGCHKPGGGNQGSCYLGQPSVTDAGTCQPQGGEVVDTPLFGGMIDICGESTSGGGGCGAQTSCVERASLDYIGFVCVRQMGVHDCPSGWNIRRVASANGTDGRTCSSCSCSPNTTCSPGTYKVYDFNDCTGDDSTISSTSCGDISGRMDFSTWALKRNSRSVVGGDCTPSGGVPGGQVDLTGTQTFCCRP
;
A
#
# COMPACT_ATOMS: atom_id res chain seq x y z
N MET A 1 -5.71 -51.14 -22.04
CA MET A 1 -4.34 -51.67 -21.95
C MET A 1 -3.51 -50.90 -22.96
N SER A 2 -2.95 -49.76 -22.52
CA SER A 2 -2.33 -48.76 -23.39
C SER A 2 -0.94 -48.42 -22.88
N SER A 3 -0.08 -48.18 -23.86
CA SER A 3 1.38 -48.19 -23.83
C SER A 3 1.99 -47.09 -22.95
N SER A 4 3.08 -47.45 -22.26
CA SER A 4 3.89 -46.55 -21.44
C SER A 4 4.93 -45.82 -22.29
N SER A 5 4.79 -44.50 -22.44
CA SER A 5 5.86 -43.62 -22.95
C SER A 5 6.48 -42.84 -21.81
N ARG A 6 7.79 -43.07 -21.62
CA ARG A 6 8.65 -42.35 -20.68
C ARG A 6 9.06 -41.00 -21.29
N PHE A 7 8.74 -39.91 -20.62
CA PHE A 7 9.27 -38.58 -20.93
C PHE A 7 10.57 -38.36 -20.13
N VAL A 8 11.66 -38.13 -20.84
CA VAL A 8 12.95 -37.70 -20.31
C VAL A 8 12.98 -36.17 -20.41
N PHE A 9 13.00 -35.46 -19.28
CA PHE A 9 13.27 -34.02 -19.25
C PHE A 9 14.75 -33.79 -18.90
N ALA A 10 15.46 -33.17 -19.84
CA ALA A 10 16.84 -32.72 -19.68
C ALA A 10 16.87 -31.45 -18.81
N LEU A 11 17.66 -31.46 -17.73
CA LEU A 11 18.05 -30.26 -17.00
C LEU A 11 19.12 -29.52 -17.80
N PHE A 12 18.80 -28.31 -18.26
CA PHE A 12 19.79 -27.32 -18.65
C PHE A 12 20.19 -26.50 -17.42
N GLY A 13 21.49 -26.54 -17.09
CA GLY A 13 22.10 -25.74 -16.05
C GLY A 13 22.23 -24.28 -16.47
N LEU A 14 21.87 -23.38 -15.57
CA LEU A 14 22.10 -21.94 -15.69
C LEU A 14 23.15 -21.52 -14.68
N SER A 15 24.32 -21.09 -15.19
CA SER A 15 25.43 -20.58 -14.40
C SER A 15 25.13 -19.19 -13.84
N LEU A 16 25.27 -19.04 -12.52
CA LEU A 16 25.30 -17.74 -11.85
C LEU A 16 26.67 -17.07 -12.06
N ALA A 17 26.65 -15.86 -12.62
CA ALA A 17 27.79 -14.95 -12.61
C ALA A 17 27.77 -14.12 -11.31
N ALA A 18 28.85 -14.22 -10.54
CA ALA A 18 29.09 -13.44 -9.35
C ALA A 18 29.70 -12.08 -9.71
N CYS A 19 29.11 -10.98 -9.20
CA CYS A 19 29.75 -9.67 -9.17
C CYS A 19 30.47 -9.50 -7.82
N THR A 20 31.79 -9.31 -7.90
CA THR A 20 32.67 -8.95 -6.79
C THR A 20 32.56 -7.46 -6.47
N LEU A 21 32.27 -7.12 -5.21
CA LEU A 21 32.32 -5.77 -4.68
C LEU A 21 33.77 -5.45 -4.25
N ASP A 22 34.34 -4.38 -4.81
CA ASP A 22 35.66 -3.86 -4.48
C ASP A 22 35.61 -2.96 -3.22
N ARG A 23 36.71 -2.99 -2.47
CA ARG A 23 36.86 -2.45 -1.12
C ARG A 23 38.15 -1.60 -1.07
N GLY A 24 38.01 -0.31 -0.81
CA GLY A 24 39.08 0.58 -0.35
C GLY A 24 38.43 1.87 0.16
N GLY A 25 38.71 2.43 1.33
CA GLY A 25 39.85 2.30 2.23
C GLY A 25 40.49 3.69 2.42
N ALA A 26 40.68 4.11 3.68
CA ALA A 26 41.25 5.37 4.20
C ALA A 26 40.22 6.52 4.41
N GLY A 27 39.98 7.06 5.60
CA GLY A 27 40.74 7.06 6.85
C GLY A 27 41.58 8.34 6.96
N LEU A 28 41.08 9.35 7.68
CA LEU A 28 41.90 10.39 8.31
C LEU A 28 41.14 11.00 9.51
N THR A 29 41.79 10.88 10.66
CA THR A 29 41.47 11.42 11.97
C THR A 29 41.88 12.89 12.09
N SER A 30 41.10 13.73 12.80
CA SER A 30 41.68 14.74 13.69
C SER A 30 40.68 15.18 14.77
N THR A 31 41.17 15.14 16.00
CA THR A 31 40.59 15.52 17.29
C THR A 31 40.53 17.04 17.51
N VAL A 32 39.93 17.42 18.66
CA VAL A 32 39.86 18.73 19.36
C VAL A 32 38.47 19.37 19.17
N GLY A 33 37.69 19.77 20.18
CA GLY A 33 37.83 19.84 21.63
C GLY A 33 36.76 20.81 22.17
N SER A 34 36.14 20.44 23.30
CA SER A 34 35.53 21.28 24.34
C SER A 34 34.45 22.35 24.08
N SER A 35 33.49 22.32 25.02
CA SER A 35 32.85 23.43 25.74
C SER A 35 31.55 24.08 25.20
N GLY A 36 30.49 23.90 26.01
CA GLY A 36 29.70 25.01 26.56
C GLY A 36 28.53 25.54 25.73
N GLY A 37 27.38 25.73 26.40
CA GLY A 37 26.41 26.74 25.96
C GLY A 37 24.94 26.30 25.99
N SER A 38 24.29 26.62 27.10
CA SER A 38 22.85 26.71 27.36
C SER A 38 22.03 27.54 26.38
N GLY A 39 20.73 27.21 26.20
CA GLY A 39 19.69 28.21 25.93
C GLY A 39 18.42 27.73 25.20
N GLY A 40 17.24 28.05 25.78
CA GLY A 40 15.95 28.20 25.07
C GLY A 40 14.98 27.02 25.24
N ALA A 41 14.08 26.99 26.24
CA ALA A 41 12.80 27.73 26.34
C ALA A 41 11.73 27.29 25.31
N GLY A 42 10.65 26.65 25.80
CA GLY A 42 9.49 26.24 25.02
C GLY A 42 8.31 25.86 25.90
N ALA A 43 7.42 26.84 26.09
CA ALA A 43 6.17 26.94 26.84
C ALA A 43 5.42 25.66 27.26
N ALA A 44 4.98 25.70 28.53
CA ALA A 44 4.01 24.84 29.17
C ALA A 44 2.60 25.00 28.60
N GLY A 45 1.85 23.90 28.61
CA GLY A 45 0.44 23.85 28.26
C GLY A 45 -0.49 24.44 29.33
N SER A 46 -1.67 24.83 28.87
CA SER A 46 -2.81 25.21 29.69
C SER A 46 -3.97 24.28 29.36
N SER A 47 -4.34 23.47 30.33
CA SER A 47 -5.53 22.63 30.34
C SER A 47 -6.55 23.16 31.34
N GLN A 48 -7.83 22.86 31.08
CA GLN A 48 -9.00 22.94 31.99
C GLN A 48 -9.57 24.36 32.19
N GLY A 49 -10.88 24.59 32.24
CA GLY A 49 -12.04 23.69 32.22
C GLY A 49 -13.32 24.43 32.65
N GLY A 50 -14.48 23.80 32.39
CA GLY A 50 -15.77 24.05 33.05
C GLY A 50 -16.63 25.21 32.52
N SER A 51 -17.97 25.23 32.61
CA SER A 51 -18.97 24.27 33.05
C SER A 51 -20.37 24.83 32.69
N SER A 52 -21.28 23.95 32.23
CA SER A 52 -22.72 23.81 32.55
C SER A 52 -23.76 24.95 32.58
N ALA A 53 -24.97 24.53 32.16
CA ALA A 53 -26.35 25.00 32.46
C ALA A 53 -26.82 26.26 31.69
N GLY A 54 -27.99 26.34 31.06
CA GLY A 54 -29.25 25.58 31.14
C GLY A 54 -30.38 26.61 31.35
N SER A 55 -31.45 26.59 30.52
CA SER A 55 -32.83 26.99 30.88
C SER A 55 -33.76 27.10 29.66
N SER A 56 -34.95 26.52 29.81
CA SER A 56 -36.13 26.58 28.94
C SER A 56 -36.99 27.83 29.24
N ALA A 57 -37.81 28.29 28.28
CA ALA A 57 -39.27 28.51 28.40
C ALA A 57 -39.87 29.66 27.53
N VAL A 58 -40.86 29.28 26.70
CA VAL A 58 -42.24 29.82 26.54
C VAL A 58 -42.55 31.27 26.10
N GLY A 59 -43.43 31.38 25.08
CA GLY A 59 -44.36 32.49 24.75
C GLY A 59 -44.50 32.67 23.22
N GLY A 60 -45.58 32.34 22.49
CA GLY A 60 -46.99 32.81 22.56
C GLY A 60 -47.11 34.25 22.01
N ASN A 61 -48.05 34.73 21.19
CA ASN A 61 -49.21 34.25 20.43
C ASN A 61 -49.78 35.51 19.69
N GLN A 62 -50.62 35.35 18.64
CA GLN A 62 -51.58 36.35 18.05
C GLN A 62 -50.98 37.50 17.19
N SER A 63 -51.58 38.03 16.11
CA SER A 63 -52.93 37.93 15.53
C SER A 63 -53.11 38.76 14.23
N PHE A 64 -54.22 38.48 13.50
CA PHE A 64 -54.99 39.27 12.50
C PHE A 64 -54.31 39.73 11.19
N GLY A 65 -54.92 39.66 9.99
CA GLY A 65 -56.27 39.29 9.53
C GLY A 65 -56.66 40.06 8.25
N GLY A 66 -57.43 39.43 7.35
CA GLY A 66 -58.20 40.04 6.23
C GLY A 66 -57.66 39.73 4.83
N SER A 67 -58.24 38.81 4.03
CA SER A 67 -59.53 38.86 3.27
C SER A 67 -59.52 39.95 2.19
N SER A 68 -59.94 39.79 0.93
CA SER A 68 -60.76 38.78 0.24
C SER A 68 -60.94 39.21 -1.24
N GLY A 69 -61.21 38.26 -2.14
CA GLY A 69 -62.23 38.46 -3.19
C GLY A 69 -61.77 38.33 -4.65
N GLY A 70 -62.43 37.44 -5.41
CA GLY A 70 -62.53 37.55 -6.86
C GLY A 70 -62.60 36.22 -7.64
N SER A 71 -63.77 35.58 -7.64
CA SER A 71 -64.11 34.40 -8.46
C SER A 71 -64.65 34.79 -9.86
N GLY A 72 -64.40 33.94 -10.87
CA GLY A 72 -65.11 33.92 -12.17
C GLY A 72 -64.34 33.06 -13.19
N ALA A 73 -64.56 31.74 -13.29
CA ALA A 73 -65.65 31.01 -13.94
C ALA A 73 -65.42 30.69 -15.44
N ALA A 74 -65.33 29.38 -15.73
CA ALA A 74 -65.71 28.59 -16.94
C ALA A 74 -65.33 29.10 -18.35
N GLY A 75 -64.91 28.28 -19.32
CA GLY A 75 -65.01 26.85 -19.56
C GLY A 75 -65.15 26.67 -21.08
N GLY A 76 -64.55 25.63 -21.68
CA GLY A 76 -64.76 25.33 -23.10
C GLY A 76 -63.74 24.36 -23.69
N SER A 77 -64.18 23.14 -23.95
CA SER A 77 -63.44 22.05 -24.61
C SER A 77 -64.27 21.49 -25.77
N GLY A 78 -63.60 21.07 -26.86
CA GLY A 78 -64.15 20.32 -28.00
C GLY A 78 -64.07 21.12 -29.32
N GLY A 79 -63.67 20.59 -30.48
CA GLY A 79 -63.34 19.23 -30.88
C GLY A 79 -62.80 19.20 -32.32
N VAL A 80 -62.37 18.00 -32.72
CA VAL A 80 -61.81 17.54 -34.01
C VAL A 80 -62.75 17.65 -35.22
N GLY A 81 -62.19 17.74 -36.45
CA GLY A 81 -62.88 17.33 -37.68
C GLY A 81 -62.40 18.00 -38.98
N ALA A 82 -61.78 17.21 -39.87
CA ALA A 82 -61.18 17.57 -41.16
C ALA A 82 -62.19 17.86 -42.29
N ALA A 83 -61.74 18.53 -43.38
CA ALA A 83 -61.69 17.96 -44.73
C ALA A 83 -61.31 18.98 -45.83
N ALA A 84 -60.37 18.54 -46.68
CA ALA A 84 -60.31 18.67 -48.14
C ALA A 84 -60.23 20.07 -48.81
N GLY A 85 -59.06 20.33 -49.40
CA GLY A 85 -58.90 21.20 -50.56
C GLY A 85 -57.80 20.64 -51.47
N VAL A 86 -58.19 20.03 -52.59
CA VAL A 86 -57.33 19.52 -53.66
C VAL A 86 -57.10 20.63 -54.69
N GLY A 87 -55.88 20.74 -55.22
CA GLY A 87 -55.65 21.30 -56.57
C GLY A 87 -54.46 22.25 -56.66
N GLY A 88 -53.39 21.81 -57.31
CA GLY A 88 -52.24 22.66 -57.65
C GLY A 88 -51.05 21.90 -58.21
N THR A 89 -51.21 21.29 -59.38
CA THR A 89 -50.12 20.75 -60.20
C THR A 89 -49.27 21.85 -60.83
N GLY A 90 -47.96 21.66 -60.83
CA GLY A 90 -47.09 22.03 -61.96
C GLY A 90 -46.31 23.33 -61.80
N GLY A 91 -44.99 23.23 -61.67
CA GLY A 91 -44.09 24.36 -61.74
C GLY A 91 -42.63 23.99 -61.44
N ILE A 92 -42.01 23.23 -62.35
CA ILE A 92 -40.56 23.11 -62.42
C ILE A 92 -40.01 24.51 -62.73
N THR A 93 -39.32 25.12 -61.77
CA THR A 93 -38.35 26.18 -62.04
C THR A 93 -37.00 25.75 -61.50
N THR A 94 -36.20 25.26 -62.43
CA THR A 94 -34.74 25.24 -62.39
C THR A 94 -34.22 26.65 -62.03
N GLY A 95 -33.37 26.76 -61.02
CA GLY A 95 -32.52 27.93 -60.80
C GLY A 95 -32.96 28.85 -59.67
N GLY A 96 -32.36 28.64 -58.49
CA GLY A 96 -32.49 29.52 -57.34
C GLY A 96 -31.75 28.98 -56.11
N VAL A 97 -30.49 28.57 -56.27
CA VAL A 97 -29.56 28.40 -55.14
C VAL A 97 -29.27 29.79 -54.58
N GLY A 98 -30.21 30.29 -53.79
CA GLY A 98 -29.94 31.30 -52.77
C GLY A 98 -30.06 30.57 -51.45
N GLY A 99 -29.03 29.79 -51.09
CA GLY A 99 -28.89 29.31 -49.71
C GLY A 99 -29.06 30.52 -48.82
N ALA A 100 -30.04 30.46 -47.92
CA ALA A 100 -30.24 31.55 -47.00
C ALA A 100 -28.93 31.68 -46.23
N VAL A 101 -28.42 32.90 -46.12
CA VAL A 101 -27.22 33.21 -45.33
C VAL A 101 -27.60 33.25 -43.84
N GLY A 102 -28.47 32.33 -43.42
CA GLY A 102 -28.85 32.09 -42.04
C GLY A 102 -27.83 31.16 -41.40
N ASN A 103 -27.73 31.21 -40.08
CA ASN A 103 -27.08 30.13 -39.35
C ASN A 103 -28.20 29.28 -38.75
N GLU A 104 -27.93 28.00 -38.56
CA GLU A 104 -28.79 27.12 -37.77
C GLU A 104 -29.04 27.73 -36.37
N SER A 105 -30.30 27.97 -36.04
CA SER A 105 -30.71 28.67 -34.82
C SER A 105 -31.05 27.71 -33.68
N ASN A 106 -31.45 26.47 -34.02
CA ASN A 106 -31.75 25.43 -33.06
C ASN A 106 -31.24 24.06 -33.54
N CYS A 107 -30.04 23.73 -33.10
CA CYS A 107 -29.36 22.48 -33.43
C CYS A 107 -29.94 21.19 -32.83
N THR A 108 -31.19 21.18 -32.37
CA THR A 108 -31.75 20.03 -31.64
C THR A 108 -33.23 19.72 -31.90
N ASP A 109 -33.93 20.43 -32.79
CA ASP A 109 -35.39 20.28 -32.95
C ASP A 109 -35.85 19.53 -34.20
N GLY A 110 -34.93 19.09 -35.06
CA GLY A 110 -35.25 18.32 -36.26
C GLY A 110 -35.52 19.18 -37.49
N VAL A 111 -35.33 20.50 -37.41
CA VAL A 111 -35.59 21.46 -38.49
C VAL A 111 -34.27 21.92 -39.13
N ASP A 112 -34.37 22.29 -40.41
CA ASP A 112 -33.31 22.89 -41.22
C ASP A 112 -33.67 24.37 -41.38
N GLU A 113 -33.14 25.23 -40.50
CA GLU A 113 -33.58 26.61 -40.33
C GLU A 113 -33.11 27.51 -41.46
N ASP A 114 -31.93 27.22 -42.01
CA ASP A 114 -31.30 27.98 -43.09
C ASP A 114 -31.57 27.38 -44.48
N GLN A 115 -32.18 26.19 -44.52
CA GLN A 115 -32.62 25.46 -45.72
C GLN A 115 -31.45 25.10 -46.65
N ASP A 116 -30.26 24.85 -46.08
CA ASP A 116 -29.09 24.41 -46.83
C ASP A 116 -29.12 22.89 -47.14
N GLY A 117 -30.07 22.16 -46.53
CA GLY A 117 -30.28 20.73 -46.69
C GLY A 117 -29.56 19.87 -45.65
N MET A 118 -28.85 20.48 -44.71
CA MET A 118 -28.38 19.86 -43.48
C MET A 118 -29.35 20.19 -42.34
N THR A 119 -29.34 19.39 -41.28
CA THR A 119 -30.33 19.52 -40.19
C THR A 119 -29.61 19.27 -38.90
N ASP A 120 -29.81 20.14 -37.91
CA ASP A 120 -29.25 20.01 -36.57
C ASP A 120 -27.76 19.58 -36.55
N CYS A 121 -27.49 18.34 -36.16
CA CYS A 121 -26.15 17.87 -35.83
C CYS A 121 -25.37 17.40 -37.07
N ALA A 122 -26.04 17.30 -38.21
CA ALA A 122 -25.40 17.19 -39.52
C ALA A 122 -25.06 18.57 -40.11
N ASP A 123 -25.63 19.64 -39.57
CA ASP A 123 -25.38 21.01 -40.00
C ASP A 123 -24.02 21.52 -39.53
N SER A 124 -23.29 22.19 -40.42
CA SER A 124 -21.98 22.76 -40.13
C SER A 124 -22.05 24.02 -39.26
N ASP A 125 -23.19 24.70 -39.21
CA ASP A 125 -23.45 25.87 -38.37
C ASP A 125 -23.74 25.47 -36.91
N CYS A 126 -24.02 24.18 -36.67
CA CYS A 126 -24.18 23.59 -35.35
C CYS A 126 -22.86 23.23 -34.65
N ALA A 127 -22.12 24.28 -34.27
CA ALA A 127 -20.83 24.17 -33.58
C ALA A 127 -20.87 23.43 -32.22
N GLY A 128 -22.07 23.20 -31.65
CA GLY A 128 -22.27 22.53 -30.35
C GLY A 128 -22.56 21.03 -30.41
N TYR A 129 -22.81 20.45 -31.60
CA TYR A 129 -23.25 19.06 -31.72
C TYR A 129 -22.51 18.30 -32.84
N GLU A 130 -22.44 16.97 -32.71
CA GLU A 130 -21.86 16.08 -33.72
C GLU A 130 -22.62 14.75 -33.80
N CYS A 131 -22.69 14.17 -35.00
CA CYS A 131 -23.19 12.83 -35.19
C CYS A 131 -22.13 11.78 -34.81
N VAL A 132 -22.48 10.86 -33.92
CA VAL A 132 -21.63 9.73 -33.53
C VAL A 132 -22.33 8.39 -33.76
N ASP A 133 -21.57 7.32 -33.96
CA ASP A 133 -22.13 5.98 -34.12
C ASP A 133 -23.00 5.58 -32.93
N SER A 134 -24.09 4.88 -33.21
CA SER A 134 -25.00 4.36 -32.20
C SER A 134 -24.28 3.48 -31.18
N THR A 135 -24.71 3.53 -29.92
CA THR A 135 -24.16 2.69 -28.86
C THR A 135 -24.22 1.21 -29.24
N PRO A 136 -23.10 0.47 -29.18
CA PRO A 136 -23.11 -0.97 -29.43
C PRO A 136 -24.03 -1.72 -28.46
N THR A 137 -24.51 -2.91 -28.86
CA THR A 137 -25.39 -3.72 -28.00
C THR A 137 -24.74 -4.01 -26.65
N GLY A 138 -25.45 -3.73 -25.55
CA GLY A 138 -24.96 -3.90 -24.18
C GLY A 138 -24.18 -2.71 -23.61
N TRP A 139 -23.93 -1.69 -24.43
CA TRP A 139 -23.34 -0.42 -24.01
C TRP A 139 -24.41 0.66 -23.92
N THR A 140 -24.18 1.64 -23.05
CA THR A 140 -25.17 2.69 -22.79
C THR A 140 -24.52 4.06 -22.85
N GLY A 141 -25.34 5.06 -23.18
CA GLY A 141 -25.06 6.48 -23.08
C GLY A 141 -23.93 7.01 -23.96
N TYR A 142 -23.75 8.32 -23.91
CA TYR A 142 -22.62 9.02 -24.50
C TYR A 142 -22.02 9.93 -23.43
N PHE A 143 -20.74 9.72 -23.15
CA PHE A 143 -20.02 10.37 -22.08
C PHE A 143 -18.80 11.11 -22.61
N ARG A 144 -18.48 12.23 -21.98
CA ARG A 144 -17.21 12.95 -22.12
C ARG A 144 -16.41 12.74 -20.86
N LEU A 145 -15.12 12.48 -21.03
CA LEU A 145 -14.24 12.05 -19.96
C LEU A 145 -13.10 13.05 -19.82
N ARG A 146 -12.81 13.45 -18.58
CA ARG A 146 -11.65 14.24 -18.23
C ARG A 146 -10.77 13.41 -17.31
N GLU A 147 -9.59 13.09 -17.80
CA GLU A 147 -8.56 12.41 -17.01
C GLU A 147 -7.79 13.43 -16.18
N HIS A 148 -7.50 13.05 -14.94
CA HIS A 148 -6.59 13.81 -14.09
C HIS A 148 -5.20 13.19 -14.15
N SER A 149 -4.16 14.02 -14.03
CA SER A 149 -2.76 13.55 -14.05
C SER A 149 -2.40 12.69 -12.84
N SER A 150 -3.14 12.82 -11.74
CA SER A 150 -2.96 12.09 -10.49
C SER A 150 -4.23 12.14 -9.65
N TYR A 151 -4.33 11.26 -8.66
CA TYR A 151 -5.35 11.35 -7.63
C TYR A 151 -5.22 12.65 -6.81
N ASP A 152 -6.28 13.46 -6.80
CA ASP A 152 -6.43 14.63 -5.93
C ASP A 152 -7.90 14.77 -5.49
N PRO A 153 -8.25 14.39 -4.25
CA PRO A 153 -9.64 14.44 -3.80
C PRO A 153 -10.18 15.88 -3.72
N SER A 154 -9.29 16.89 -3.68
CA SER A 154 -9.65 18.30 -3.64
C SER A 154 -9.84 18.94 -5.01
N ALA A 155 -9.45 18.25 -6.09
CA ALA A 155 -9.54 18.78 -7.43
C ALA A 155 -10.99 19.14 -7.78
N PRO A 156 -11.26 20.38 -8.25
CA PRO A 156 -12.62 20.81 -8.55
C PRO A 156 -13.21 20.02 -9.72
N LYS A 157 -14.48 19.66 -9.58
CA LYS A 157 -15.31 19.13 -10.65
C LYS A 157 -15.69 20.26 -11.58
N LEU A 158 -15.17 20.26 -12.80
CA LEU A 158 -15.55 21.25 -13.81
C LEU A 158 -16.95 20.92 -14.35
N PRO A 159 -17.85 21.92 -14.47
CA PRO A 159 -19.20 21.70 -14.95
C PRO A 159 -19.16 21.12 -16.36
N CYS A 160 -20.09 20.21 -16.61
CA CYS A 160 -20.37 19.70 -17.93
C CYS A 160 -21.07 20.75 -18.78
N ALA A 161 -21.12 20.49 -20.08
CA ALA A 161 -21.97 21.24 -20.98
C ALA A 161 -23.45 21.19 -20.51
N GLY A 162 -24.20 22.26 -20.76
CA GLY A 162 -25.53 22.47 -20.16
C GLY A 162 -25.56 22.72 -18.63
N GLY A 163 -24.40 22.86 -17.96
CA GLY A 163 -24.32 23.15 -16.53
C GLY A 163 -24.49 21.94 -15.61
N LEU A 164 -24.46 20.72 -16.16
CA LEU A 164 -24.57 19.49 -15.37
C LEU A 164 -23.31 19.27 -14.51
N SER A 165 -23.45 18.57 -13.39
CA SER A 165 -22.31 18.22 -12.53
C SER A 165 -21.69 16.89 -12.95
N PRO A 166 -20.36 16.77 -13.09
CA PRO A 166 -19.74 15.51 -13.47
C PRO A 166 -19.76 14.49 -12.33
N ALA A 167 -19.91 13.23 -12.72
CA ALA A 167 -19.67 12.10 -11.84
C ALA A 167 -18.17 11.80 -11.78
N ARG A 168 -17.63 11.58 -10.57
CA ARG A 168 -16.21 11.23 -10.38
C ARG A 168 -16.08 9.74 -10.15
N TYR A 169 -15.09 9.15 -10.80
CA TYR A 169 -14.70 7.76 -10.63
C TYR A 169 -13.19 7.68 -10.37
N PHE A 170 -12.76 6.56 -9.81
CA PHE A 170 -11.38 6.33 -9.41
C PHE A 170 -10.75 5.20 -10.22
N THR A 171 -9.48 5.37 -10.57
CA THR A 171 -8.69 4.42 -11.36
C THR A 171 -7.46 3.98 -10.58
N ASP A 172 -6.80 2.94 -11.08
CA ASP A 172 -5.48 2.51 -10.59
C ASP A 172 -5.46 2.24 -9.07
N PRO A 173 -6.23 1.24 -8.59
CA PRO A 173 -6.23 0.89 -7.18
C PRO A 173 -4.80 0.59 -6.70
N VAL A 174 -4.40 1.24 -5.61
CA VAL A 174 -3.03 1.19 -5.11
C VAL A 174 -2.81 -0.10 -4.32
N ALA A 175 -1.75 -0.83 -4.66
CA ALA A 175 -1.35 -2.03 -3.93
C ALA A 175 -0.91 -1.69 -2.49
N PRO A 176 -1.11 -2.60 -1.52
CA PRO A 176 -0.60 -2.43 -0.15
C PRO A 176 0.93 -2.22 -0.16
N THR A 177 1.39 -1.28 0.66
CA THR A 177 2.80 -1.12 1.03
C THR A 177 2.90 -1.27 2.53
N CYS A 178 3.88 -2.03 3.02
CA CYS A 178 4.03 -2.32 4.45
C CYS A 178 5.27 -1.64 5.04
N THR A 179 5.19 -1.25 6.31
CA THR A 179 6.37 -0.86 7.08
C THR A 179 7.28 -2.06 7.28
N ALA A 180 8.59 -1.87 7.12
CA ALA A 180 9.56 -2.93 7.25
C ALA A 180 9.57 -3.52 8.67
N CYS A 181 9.67 -4.84 8.78
CA CYS A 181 9.80 -5.48 10.07
C CYS A 181 11.17 -5.21 10.69
N SER A 182 11.16 -4.88 11.98
CA SER A 182 12.37 -4.76 12.80
C SER A 182 12.14 -5.42 14.16
N CYS A 183 13.23 -5.71 14.87
CA CYS A 183 13.19 -6.35 16.18
C CYS A 183 13.88 -5.46 17.21
N ALA A 184 13.29 -5.38 18.41
CA ALA A 184 13.99 -4.85 19.56
C ALA A 184 15.21 -5.73 19.92
N PRO A 185 16.20 -5.18 20.66
CA PRO A 185 17.33 -5.97 21.14
C PRO A 185 16.90 -7.21 21.91
N LEU A 186 17.71 -8.27 21.81
CA LEU A 186 17.52 -9.53 22.51
C LEU A 186 17.43 -9.29 24.02
N ASN A 187 16.36 -9.78 24.66
CA ASN A 187 16.13 -9.62 26.09
C ASN A 187 15.84 -10.95 26.78
N GLY A 188 16.37 -11.11 28.00
CA GLY A 188 16.11 -12.28 28.85
C GLY A 188 16.82 -13.58 28.44
N ALA A 189 17.67 -13.56 27.43
CA ALA A 189 18.46 -14.72 27.05
C ALA A 189 19.46 -15.11 28.15
N THR A 190 19.64 -16.42 28.38
CA THR A 190 20.55 -16.95 29.38
C THR A 190 21.36 -18.13 28.85
N CYS A 191 22.59 -18.23 29.36
CA CYS A 191 23.51 -19.32 29.06
C CYS A 191 23.77 -20.14 30.32
N GLY A 192 23.94 -21.45 30.13
CA GLY A 192 24.48 -22.33 31.17
C GLY A 192 25.94 -22.00 31.50
N ASP A 193 26.42 -22.54 32.61
CA ASP A 193 27.83 -22.49 32.94
C ASP A 193 28.65 -23.23 31.86
N THR A 194 29.86 -22.74 31.60
CA THR A 194 30.77 -23.35 30.64
C THR A 194 31.28 -24.67 31.20
N PRO A 195 31.07 -25.82 30.53
CA PRO A 195 31.53 -27.08 31.07
C PRO A 195 33.06 -27.09 31.22
N ILE A 196 33.57 -27.64 32.31
CA ILE A 196 35.01 -27.82 32.52
C ILE A 196 35.30 -29.27 32.89
N PHE A 197 36.21 -29.86 32.13
CA PHE A 197 36.61 -31.26 32.27
C PHE A 197 38.09 -31.29 32.62
N CYS A 198 38.43 -31.93 33.74
CA CYS A 198 39.80 -32.02 34.22
C CYS A 198 40.17 -33.47 34.54
N ALA A 199 41.31 -33.92 34.03
CA ALA A 199 41.89 -35.22 34.34
C ALA A 199 43.04 -35.03 35.33
N THR A 200 43.03 -35.78 36.42
CA THR A 200 44.15 -35.87 37.37
C THR A 200 45.03 -37.07 37.05
N GLY A 201 46.33 -36.94 37.25
CA GLY A 201 47.31 -38.00 37.01
C GLY A 201 47.76 -38.15 35.55
N ASN A 202 47.30 -37.30 34.63
CA ASN A 202 47.79 -37.28 33.24
C ASN A 202 47.66 -35.90 32.57
N LYS A 203 48.45 -35.68 31.53
CA LYS A 203 48.57 -34.41 30.78
C LYS A 203 47.75 -34.37 29.49
N SER A 204 46.95 -35.41 29.22
CA SER A 204 46.32 -35.64 27.91
C SER A 204 44.81 -35.70 27.97
N CYS A 205 44.21 -35.24 29.08
CA CYS A 205 42.77 -35.24 29.33
C CYS A 205 42.14 -36.62 29.19
N ASN A 206 42.89 -37.68 29.51
CA ASN A 206 42.37 -39.04 29.48
C ASN A 206 41.44 -39.25 30.69
N ASN A 207 40.22 -39.72 30.43
CA ASN A 207 39.18 -39.97 31.43
C ASN A 207 38.96 -38.78 32.39
N PRO A 208 38.59 -37.59 31.85
CA PRO A 208 38.45 -36.40 32.67
C PRO A 208 37.18 -36.47 33.52
N SER A 209 37.23 -35.90 34.72
CA SER A 209 36.06 -35.66 35.55
C SER A 209 35.41 -34.33 35.16
N ASP A 210 34.08 -34.26 35.20
CA ASP A 210 33.33 -33.02 35.04
C ASP A 210 33.32 -32.25 36.37
N TRP A 211 33.85 -31.03 36.36
CA TRP A 211 33.96 -30.14 37.52
C TRP A 211 33.00 -28.95 37.46
N THR A 212 32.11 -28.92 36.47
CA THR A 212 31.27 -27.75 36.17
C THR A 212 30.38 -27.38 37.36
N SER A 213 29.70 -28.35 37.96
CA SER A 213 28.80 -28.14 39.10
C SER A 213 29.54 -27.76 40.37
N SER A 214 30.70 -28.38 40.63
CA SER A 214 31.55 -28.06 41.78
C SER A 214 32.04 -26.62 41.73
N LEU A 215 32.25 -26.06 40.54
CA LEU A 215 32.75 -24.69 40.36
C LEU A 215 31.61 -23.67 40.08
N ALA A 216 30.35 -24.10 40.13
CA ALA A 216 29.19 -23.28 39.79
C ALA A 216 28.94 -22.13 40.78
N ASP A 217 29.41 -22.27 42.03
CA ASP A 217 29.35 -21.23 43.07
C ASP A 217 30.39 -20.11 42.87
N GLY A 218 31.40 -20.31 42.01
CA GLY A 218 32.53 -19.40 41.83
C GLY A 218 33.52 -19.41 43.00
N GLY A 219 33.36 -20.37 43.93
CA GLY A 219 34.26 -20.62 45.03
C GLY A 219 35.56 -21.26 44.57
N CYS A 220 36.48 -21.39 45.53
CA CYS A 220 37.73 -22.13 45.34
C CYS A 220 37.52 -23.59 45.71
N HIS A 221 37.85 -24.51 44.81
CA HIS A 221 37.65 -25.95 45.03
C HIS A 221 38.91 -26.73 44.69
N LYS A 222 39.30 -27.65 45.58
CA LYS A 222 40.45 -28.55 45.40
C LYS A 222 39.99 -29.87 44.75
N PRO A 223 40.44 -30.19 43.52
CA PRO A 223 39.90 -31.35 42.80
C PRO A 223 40.44 -32.72 43.25
N GLY A 224 41.51 -32.75 44.05
CA GLY A 224 42.15 -33.97 44.53
C GLY A 224 43.67 -33.80 44.68
N GLY A 225 44.38 -34.90 44.96
CA GLY A 225 45.85 -34.93 45.02
C GLY A 225 46.49 -35.31 43.67
N GLY A 226 47.81 -35.14 43.58
CA GLY A 226 48.62 -35.47 42.38
C GLY A 226 49.50 -34.30 41.94
N ASN A 227 50.48 -34.59 41.09
CA ASN A 227 51.44 -33.62 40.53
C ASN A 227 51.33 -33.47 39.01
N GLN A 228 50.29 -34.06 38.41
CA GLN A 228 50.02 -34.00 36.98
C GLN A 228 48.53 -33.85 36.74
N GLY A 229 48.16 -33.04 35.75
CA GLY A 229 46.79 -32.86 35.36
C GLY A 229 46.63 -32.10 34.06
N SER A 230 45.44 -32.16 33.51
CA SER A 230 45.08 -31.47 32.28
C SER A 230 43.60 -31.14 32.26
N CYS A 231 43.24 -30.04 31.60
CA CYS A 231 41.85 -29.57 31.54
C CYS A 231 41.50 -29.02 30.15
N TYR A 232 40.21 -29.03 29.83
CA TYR A 232 39.63 -28.33 28.68
C TYR A 232 38.21 -27.88 28.98
N LEU A 233 37.72 -26.93 28.18
CA LEU A 233 36.36 -26.41 28.26
C LEU A 233 35.42 -27.08 27.25
N GLY A 234 34.17 -27.28 27.66
CA GLY A 234 33.07 -27.54 26.74
C GLY A 234 32.44 -26.24 26.22
N GLN A 235 31.44 -26.39 25.35
CA GLN A 235 30.61 -25.27 24.91
C GLN A 235 29.42 -25.09 25.87
N PRO A 236 29.16 -23.87 26.36
CA PRO A 236 27.94 -23.61 27.12
C PRO A 236 26.71 -23.74 26.21
N SER A 237 25.64 -24.33 26.76
CA SER A 237 24.34 -24.39 26.09
C SER A 237 23.51 -23.15 26.39
N VAL A 238 22.71 -22.72 25.43
CA VAL A 238 21.63 -21.75 25.66
C VAL A 238 20.59 -22.42 26.58
N THR A 239 20.32 -21.81 27.74
CA THR A 239 19.31 -22.29 28.69
C THR A 239 17.99 -21.57 28.51
N ASP A 240 18.04 -20.33 28.06
CA ASP A 240 16.88 -19.56 27.60
C ASP A 240 17.30 -18.77 26.36
N ALA A 241 16.57 -18.95 25.26
CA ALA A 241 16.83 -18.22 24.03
C ALA A 241 16.42 -16.74 24.15
N GLY A 242 15.67 -16.34 25.17
CA GLY A 242 15.18 -14.99 25.33
C GLY A 242 14.08 -14.66 24.32
N THR A 243 13.70 -13.38 24.28
CA THR A 243 12.66 -12.88 23.39
C THR A 243 13.05 -11.54 22.81
N CYS A 244 12.40 -11.19 21.69
CA CYS A 244 12.54 -9.90 21.05
C CYS A 244 11.15 -9.40 20.67
N GLN A 245 10.88 -8.13 20.95
CA GLN A 245 9.60 -7.53 20.57
C GLN A 245 9.64 -7.13 19.09
N PRO A 246 8.69 -7.61 18.26
CA PRO A 246 8.59 -7.21 16.86
C PRO A 246 8.01 -5.80 16.74
N GLN A 247 8.42 -5.09 15.69
CA GLN A 247 7.94 -3.76 15.31
C GLN A 247 7.75 -3.68 13.80
N GLY A 248 6.81 -2.84 13.35
CA GLY A 248 6.45 -2.68 11.93
C GLY A 248 5.37 -3.65 11.47
N GLY A 249 5.28 -3.87 10.15
CA GLY A 249 4.28 -4.74 9.54
C GLY A 249 2.90 -4.09 9.49
N GLU A 250 2.86 -2.77 9.51
CA GLU A 250 1.64 -1.96 9.37
C GLU A 250 1.49 -1.49 7.93
N VAL A 251 0.25 -1.33 7.47
CA VAL A 251 -0.03 -0.73 6.15
C VAL A 251 0.39 0.73 6.17
N VAL A 252 1.20 1.14 5.21
CA VAL A 252 1.58 2.54 5.03
C VAL A 252 0.37 3.31 4.52
N ASP A 253 0.00 4.36 5.25
CA ASP A 253 -1.10 5.25 4.86
C ASP A 253 -0.80 5.88 3.51
N THR A 254 -1.55 5.45 2.51
CA THR A 254 -1.43 5.85 1.12
C THR A 254 -2.84 5.92 0.52
N PRO A 255 -3.09 6.83 -0.45
CA PRO A 255 -4.36 6.89 -1.13
C PRO A 255 -4.78 5.53 -1.69
N LEU A 256 -6.09 5.26 -1.69
CA LEU A 256 -6.63 4.02 -2.26
C LEU A 256 -6.45 3.93 -3.78
N PHE A 257 -6.33 5.08 -4.44
CA PHE A 257 -6.34 5.19 -5.89
C PHE A 257 -5.16 6.04 -6.36
N GLY A 258 -4.55 5.64 -7.48
CA GLY A 258 -3.49 6.40 -8.14
C GLY A 258 -4.03 7.48 -9.08
N GLY A 259 -5.26 7.31 -9.57
CA GLY A 259 -5.89 8.20 -10.53
C GLY A 259 -7.39 8.41 -10.30
N MET A 260 -7.93 9.37 -11.03
CA MET A 260 -9.36 9.67 -11.05
C MET A 260 -9.77 10.27 -12.39
N ILE A 261 -11.05 10.10 -12.71
CA ILE A 261 -11.67 10.63 -13.91
C ILE A 261 -12.97 11.34 -13.56
N ASP A 262 -13.25 12.44 -14.22
CA ASP A 262 -14.55 13.12 -14.17
C ASP A 262 -15.30 12.83 -15.47
N ILE A 263 -16.58 12.47 -15.33
CA ILE A 263 -17.42 12.00 -16.42
C ILE A 263 -18.65 12.90 -16.53
N CYS A 264 -18.82 13.48 -17.69
CA CYS A 264 -20.00 14.20 -18.10
C CYS A 264 -20.84 13.32 -19.01
N GLY A 265 -22.14 13.19 -18.73
CA GLY A 265 -23.05 12.60 -19.71
C GLY A 265 -24.38 12.12 -19.13
N GLU A 266 -25.43 12.47 -19.87
CA GLU A 266 -26.24 11.53 -20.65
C GLU A 266 -26.81 12.37 -21.82
N SER A 267 -25.93 12.91 -22.67
CA SER A 267 -26.31 13.90 -23.69
C SER A 267 -26.94 13.20 -24.90
N THR A 268 -28.22 12.89 -24.83
CA THR A 268 -29.04 12.69 -26.03
C THR A 268 -29.81 13.99 -26.27
N SER A 269 -29.27 14.87 -27.09
CA SER A 269 -30.10 15.92 -27.68
C SER A 269 -30.95 15.28 -28.79
N GLY A 270 -32.23 15.62 -28.84
CA GLY A 270 -33.20 15.06 -29.78
C GLY A 270 -33.05 15.53 -31.23
N GLY A 271 -31.86 16.02 -31.62
CA GLY A 271 -31.60 16.54 -32.96
C GLY A 271 -31.62 15.46 -34.04
N GLY A 272 -32.10 15.85 -35.21
CA GLY A 272 -32.12 15.11 -36.46
C GLY A 272 -30.83 15.25 -37.28
N GLY A 273 -30.94 15.04 -38.59
CA GLY A 273 -29.83 15.13 -39.56
C GLY A 273 -28.83 13.96 -39.54
N CYS A 274 -28.67 13.29 -38.41
CA CYS A 274 -27.79 12.12 -38.33
C CYS A 274 -28.37 10.93 -39.11
N GLY A 275 -27.51 10.28 -39.92
CA GLY A 275 -27.86 9.10 -40.72
C GLY A 275 -28.36 7.89 -39.90
N ALA A 276 -28.81 6.85 -40.60
CA ALA A 276 -29.20 5.61 -39.93
C ALA A 276 -28.03 5.06 -39.09
N GLN A 277 -28.31 4.69 -37.83
CA GLN A 277 -27.33 4.18 -36.86
C GLN A 277 -26.34 5.22 -36.30
N THR A 278 -26.62 6.52 -36.42
CA THR A 278 -25.89 7.56 -35.69
C THR A 278 -26.83 8.31 -34.74
N SER A 279 -26.26 8.96 -33.74
CA SER A 279 -26.98 9.76 -32.74
C SER A 279 -26.36 11.15 -32.66
N CYS A 280 -27.21 12.16 -32.51
CA CYS A 280 -26.73 13.49 -32.20
C CYS A 280 -26.25 13.56 -30.75
N VAL A 281 -25.00 13.98 -30.57
CA VAL A 281 -24.37 14.13 -29.25
C VAL A 281 -23.71 15.50 -29.16
N GLU A 282 -23.80 16.10 -27.99
CA GLU A 282 -23.14 17.37 -27.70
C GLU A 282 -21.63 17.24 -27.84
N ARG A 283 -21.01 18.18 -28.57
CA ARG A 283 -19.56 18.30 -28.67
C ARG A 283 -18.96 18.57 -27.30
N ALA A 284 -17.71 18.17 -27.12
CA ALA A 284 -17.03 18.44 -25.87
C ALA A 284 -16.89 19.96 -25.64
N SER A 285 -17.15 20.42 -24.43
CA SER A 285 -16.90 21.79 -24.00
C SER A 285 -15.65 21.85 -23.12
N LEU A 286 -14.86 22.93 -23.24
CA LEU A 286 -13.70 23.23 -22.38
C LEU A 286 -12.63 22.10 -22.34
N ASP A 287 -12.03 21.84 -21.16
CA ASP A 287 -10.93 20.88 -20.90
C ASP A 287 -11.31 19.39 -21.04
N TYR A 288 -12.54 19.06 -21.43
CA TYR A 288 -12.93 17.68 -21.73
C TYR A 288 -12.44 17.33 -23.13
N ILE A 289 -11.29 16.66 -23.21
CA ILE A 289 -10.62 16.36 -24.47
C ILE A 289 -11.40 15.28 -25.25
N GLY A 290 -12.09 15.72 -26.30
CA GLY A 290 -12.13 15.08 -27.63
C GLY A 290 -13.04 13.87 -27.84
N PHE A 291 -13.10 12.91 -26.92
CA PHE A 291 -13.66 11.59 -27.24
C PHE A 291 -15.04 11.37 -26.62
N VAL A 292 -15.97 10.89 -27.44
CA VAL A 292 -17.21 10.30 -26.94
C VAL A 292 -16.88 8.91 -26.42
N CYS A 293 -17.43 8.58 -25.26
CA CYS A 293 -17.31 7.28 -24.63
C CYS A 293 -18.68 6.65 -24.41
N VAL A 294 -18.73 5.33 -24.47
CA VAL A 294 -19.85 4.51 -24.00
C VAL A 294 -19.47 3.80 -22.72
N ARG A 295 -20.45 3.43 -21.89
CA ARG A 295 -20.20 2.70 -20.64
C ARG A 295 -20.91 1.35 -20.55
N GLN A 296 -20.30 0.43 -19.82
CA GLN A 296 -20.89 -0.84 -19.39
C GLN A 296 -20.48 -1.15 -17.94
N MET A 297 -21.43 -1.63 -17.13
CA MET A 297 -21.18 -2.07 -15.75
C MET A 297 -20.24 -3.27 -15.73
N GLY A 298 -19.22 -3.26 -14.86
CA GLY A 298 -18.24 -4.32 -14.77
C GLY A 298 -17.00 -4.09 -15.64
N VAL A 299 -16.16 -5.13 -15.73
CA VAL A 299 -14.90 -5.12 -16.49
C VAL A 299 -15.14 -5.82 -17.82
N HIS A 300 -15.12 -5.05 -18.91
CA HIS A 300 -15.43 -5.53 -20.26
C HIS A 300 -14.33 -5.14 -21.25
N ASP A 301 -14.26 -5.87 -22.36
CA ASP A 301 -13.46 -5.48 -23.53
C ASP A 301 -14.24 -4.49 -24.39
N CYS A 302 -13.53 -3.55 -25.02
CA CYS A 302 -14.19 -2.55 -25.83
C CYS A 302 -14.70 -3.12 -27.16
N PRO A 303 -15.86 -2.67 -27.63
CA PRO A 303 -16.37 -3.01 -28.95
C PRO A 303 -15.52 -2.40 -30.07
N SER A 304 -15.61 -2.97 -31.26
CA SER A 304 -14.92 -2.44 -32.45
C SER A 304 -15.29 -0.96 -32.67
N GLY A 305 -14.29 -0.13 -32.96
CA GLY A 305 -14.46 1.33 -33.13
C GLY A 305 -14.35 2.15 -31.84
N TRP A 306 -14.29 1.52 -30.65
CA TRP A 306 -14.18 2.18 -29.35
C TRP A 306 -12.90 1.76 -28.62
N ASN A 307 -11.74 1.95 -29.26
CA ASN A 307 -10.47 1.34 -28.88
C ASN A 307 -9.80 1.93 -27.63
N ILE A 308 -10.29 3.03 -27.04
CA ILE A 308 -9.71 3.61 -25.83
C ILE A 308 -10.46 3.07 -24.61
N ARG A 309 -9.85 2.10 -23.92
CA ARG A 309 -10.44 1.48 -22.74
C ARG A 309 -10.03 2.17 -21.44
N ARG A 310 -11.00 2.41 -20.54
CA ARG A 310 -10.81 2.86 -19.16
C ARG A 310 -11.68 2.04 -18.22
N VAL A 311 -11.10 1.53 -17.14
CA VAL A 311 -11.86 0.87 -16.06
C VAL A 311 -11.78 1.76 -14.84
N ALA A 312 -12.92 2.13 -14.29
CA ALA A 312 -12.99 3.01 -13.14
C ALA A 312 -14.10 2.56 -12.19
N SER A 313 -13.96 2.89 -10.90
CA SER A 313 -14.92 2.50 -9.86
C SER A 313 -15.47 3.72 -9.15
N ALA A 314 -16.74 3.65 -8.75
CA ALA A 314 -17.41 4.77 -8.09
C ALA A 314 -16.85 5.00 -6.67
N ASN A 315 -16.45 3.94 -5.99
CA ASN A 315 -15.86 3.99 -4.66
C ASN A 315 -14.99 2.74 -4.39
N GLY A 316 -14.26 2.73 -3.29
CA GLY A 316 -13.55 1.57 -2.79
C GLY A 316 -13.37 1.62 -1.28
N THR A 317 -13.32 0.45 -0.65
CA THR A 317 -12.98 0.31 0.76
C THR A 317 -11.58 -0.25 0.92
N ASP A 318 -10.88 0.19 1.96
CA ASP A 318 -9.51 -0.28 2.20
C ASP A 318 -9.52 -1.70 2.78
N GLY A 319 -9.26 -2.69 1.92
CA GLY A 319 -9.03 -4.09 2.30
C GLY A 319 -7.55 -4.45 2.30
N ARG A 320 -6.64 -3.47 2.25
CA ARG A 320 -5.19 -3.69 2.25
C ARG A 320 -4.74 -4.14 3.63
N THR A 321 -3.82 -5.10 3.64
CA THR A 321 -3.31 -5.73 4.86
C THR A 321 -1.81 -5.95 4.78
N CYS A 322 -1.19 -6.15 5.94
CA CYS A 322 0.20 -6.55 6.07
C CYS A 322 0.26 -7.74 7.04
N SER A 323 1.07 -8.74 6.73
CA SER A 323 1.32 -9.82 7.68
C SER A 323 2.03 -9.27 8.92
N SER A 324 1.64 -9.72 10.11
CA SER A 324 2.30 -9.33 11.35
C SER A 324 3.80 -9.62 11.33
N CYS A 325 4.59 -8.74 11.96
CA CYS A 325 6.01 -8.99 12.17
C CYS A 325 6.22 -10.05 13.26
N SER A 326 7.24 -10.87 13.07
CA SER A 326 7.73 -11.80 14.08
C SER A 326 9.26 -11.73 14.18
N CYS A 327 9.78 -12.04 15.36
CA CYS A 327 11.20 -12.00 15.65
C CYS A 327 11.67 -13.34 16.20
N SER A 328 12.66 -13.94 15.55
CA SER A 328 13.29 -15.17 16.02
C SER A 328 14.63 -14.82 16.69
N PRO A 329 14.83 -15.17 17.98
CA PRO A 329 16.09 -14.95 18.66
C PRO A 329 17.16 -15.93 18.16
N ASN A 330 18.34 -15.41 17.83
CA ASN A 330 19.54 -16.18 17.45
C ASN A 330 20.57 -16.16 18.58
N THR A 331 20.17 -16.65 19.74
CA THR A 331 20.99 -16.58 20.94
C THR A 331 22.22 -17.46 20.83
N THR A 332 23.35 -16.90 21.22
CA THR A 332 24.65 -17.58 21.26
C THR A 332 25.26 -17.46 22.65
N CYS A 333 26.06 -18.46 23.02
CA CYS A 333 26.77 -18.49 24.29
C CYS A 333 28.26 -18.59 24.02
N SER A 334 29.02 -17.58 24.46
CA SER A 334 30.47 -17.64 24.44
C SER A 334 30.98 -18.26 25.75
N PRO A 335 31.95 -19.18 25.70
CA PRO A 335 32.48 -19.81 26.90
C PRO A 335 33.13 -18.78 27.83
N GLY A 336 32.89 -18.96 29.13
CA GLY A 336 33.62 -18.31 30.20
C GLY A 336 35.01 -18.93 30.37
N THR A 337 35.67 -18.58 31.47
CA THR A 337 37.04 -19.02 31.76
C THR A 337 37.17 -19.51 33.18
N TYR A 338 38.17 -20.35 33.41
CA TYR A 338 38.54 -20.86 34.72
C TYR A 338 39.99 -20.53 35.02
N LYS A 339 40.34 -20.41 36.29
CA LYS A 339 41.72 -20.30 36.76
C LYS A 339 42.11 -21.55 37.52
N VAL A 340 43.33 -22.00 37.28
CA VAL A 340 44.03 -22.98 38.11
C VAL A 340 45.12 -22.27 38.90
N TYR A 341 45.21 -22.57 40.19
CA TYR A 341 46.14 -22.00 41.14
C TYR A 341 47.06 -23.09 41.70
N ASP A 342 48.28 -22.73 42.08
CA ASP A 342 49.27 -23.57 42.75
C ASP A 342 48.91 -23.91 44.21
N PHE A 343 48.12 -23.08 44.91
CA PHE A 343 47.66 -23.36 46.28
C PHE A 343 46.20 -23.83 46.35
N ASN A 344 45.88 -24.56 47.42
CA ASN A 344 44.55 -25.15 47.67
C ASN A 344 43.46 -24.11 47.99
N ASP A 345 43.85 -22.88 48.26
CA ASP A 345 42.98 -21.75 48.62
C ASP A 345 42.85 -20.72 47.50
N CYS A 346 43.28 -21.07 46.28
CA CYS A 346 43.25 -20.21 45.10
C CYS A 346 44.06 -18.92 45.26
N THR A 347 45.21 -19.04 45.93
CA THR A 347 46.25 -18.01 46.01
C THR A 347 47.48 -18.44 45.19
N GLY A 348 48.50 -17.58 45.13
CA GLY A 348 49.76 -17.87 44.43
C GLY A 348 49.69 -17.74 42.91
N ASP A 349 50.56 -18.48 42.22
CA ASP A 349 50.69 -18.45 40.76
C ASP A 349 49.48 -19.11 40.09
N ASP A 350 48.97 -18.46 39.04
CA ASP A 350 47.78 -18.93 38.33
C ASP A 350 47.97 -19.15 36.83
N SER A 351 47.02 -19.85 36.22
CA SER A 351 46.86 -19.96 34.77
C SER A 351 45.40 -19.99 34.39
N THR A 352 45.07 -19.37 33.26
CA THR A 352 43.70 -19.33 32.74
C THR A 352 43.46 -20.48 31.78
N ILE A 353 42.39 -21.23 32.01
CA ILE A 353 41.82 -22.21 31.09
C ILE A 353 40.70 -21.50 30.32
N SER A 354 40.91 -21.31 29.02
CA SER A 354 39.98 -20.64 28.10
C SER A 354 39.76 -21.41 26.79
N SER A 355 40.43 -22.55 26.62
CA SER A 355 40.41 -23.33 25.38
C SER A 355 39.54 -24.57 25.50
N THR A 356 38.92 -24.97 24.39
CA THR A 356 38.26 -26.26 24.23
C THR A 356 39.24 -27.40 23.93
N SER A 357 40.51 -27.08 23.69
CA SER A 357 41.58 -28.06 23.52
C SER A 357 42.18 -28.43 24.88
N CYS A 358 42.62 -29.69 25.00
CA CYS A 358 43.30 -30.17 26.19
C CYS A 358 44.58 -29.37 26.48
N GLY A 359 44.68 -28.79 27.67
CA GLY A 359 45.86 -28.08 28.17
C GLY A 359 46.49 -28.79 29.36
N ASP A 360 47.83 -28.86 29.38
CA ASP A 360 48.61 -29.33 30.53
C ASP A 360 48.59 -28.28 31.64
N ILE A 361 48.10 -28.65 32.83
CA ILE A 361 48.07 -27.78 34.02
C ILE A 361 49.06 -28.26 35.11
N SER A 362 49.89 -29.27 34.82
CA SER A 362 50.80 -29.87 35.81
C SER A 362 51.78 -28.86 36.41
N GLY A 363 52.12 -27.80 35.68
CA GLY A 363 52.96 -26.71 36.17
C GLY A 363 52.30 -25.81 37.23
N ARG A 364 51.05 -26.10 37.62
CA ARG A 364 50.31 -25.47 38.72
C ARG A 364 49.87 -26.48 39.78
N MET A 365 50.36 -27.72 39.71
CA MET A 365 50.00 -28.81 40.64
C MET A 365 51.21 -29.28 41.47
N ASP A 366 52.21 -28.43 41.65
CA ASP A 366 53.40 -28.79 42.41
C ASP A 366 53.09 -29.00 43.89
N PHE A 367 53.93 -29.79 44.56
CA PHE A 367 53.77 -30.15 45.98
C PHE A 367 52.39 -30.71 46.38
N SER A 368 51.60 -31.22 45.43
CA SER A 368 50.21 -31.70 45.63
C SER A 368 49.25 -30.63 46.18
N THR A 369 49.60 -29.35 46.00
CA THR A 369 48.72 -28.21 46.23
C THR A 369 48.23 -27.70 44.89
N TRP A 370 46.93 -27.47 44.78
CA TRP A 370 46.30 -26.76 43.66
C TRP A 370 44.81 -26.59 43.91
N ALA A 371 44.21 -25.62 43.23
CA ALA A 371 42.77 -25.44 43.22
C ALA A 371 42.26 -24.85 41.90
N LEU A 372 40.98 -25.03 41.66
CA LEU A 372 40.25 -24.45 40.54
C LEU A 372 39.26 -23.41 41.04
N LYS A 373 39.08 -22.36 40.24
CA LYS A 373 38.05 -21.35 40.45
C LYS A 373 37.51 -20.87 39.12
N ARG A 374 36.20 -20.65 39.03
CA ARG A 374 35.61 -19.98 37.86
C ARG A 374 36.05 -18.52 37.84
N ASN A 375 36.63 -18.09 36.72
CA ASN A 375 37.14 -16.73 36.52
C ASN A 375 36.09 -15.83 35.83
N SER A 376 35.37 -16.35 34.83
CA SER A 376 34.25 -15.64 34.20
C SER A 376 33.12 -16.60 33.85
N ARG A 377 31.88 -16.09 33.85
CA ARG A 377 30.71 -16.83 33.36
C ARG A 377 30.63 -16.77 31.84
N SER A 378 29.83 -17.68 31.28
CA SER A 378 29.45 -17.63 29.87
C SER A 378 28.78 -16.29 29.54
N VAL A 379 29.11 -15.72 28.38
CA VAL A 379 28.55 -14.45 27.93
C VAL A 379 27.46 -14.73 26.91
N VAL A 380 26.28 -14.15 27.16
CA VAL A 380 25.16 -14.17 26.22
C VAL A 380 25.46 -13.20 25.08
N GLY A 381 25.31 -13.68 23.85
CA GLY A 381 25.34 -12.87 22.65
C GLY A 381 24.22 -13.28 21.70
N GLY A 382 24.20 -12.68 20.52
CA GLY A 382 23.21 -12.95 19.48
C GLY A 382 22.36 -11.73 19.14
N ASP A 383 21.46 -11.94 18.19
CA ASP A 383 20.56 -10.93 17.67
C ASP A 383 19.16 -11.52 17.45
N CYS A 384 18.29 -10.71 16.86
CA CYS A 384 16.94 -11.11 16.52
C CYS A 384 16.75 -10.93 15.01
N THR A 385 16.32 -11.98 14.33
CA THR A 385 16.01 -11.91 12.90
C THR A 385 14.55 -11.53 12.71
N PRO A 386 14.25 -10.38 12.08
CA PRO A 386 12.88 -9.99 11.75
C PRO A 386 12.35 -10.81 10.56
N SER A 387 11.06 -11.08 10.57
CA SER A 387 10.31 -11.64 9.44
C SER A 387 8.87 -11.12 9.44
N GLY A 388 8.17 -11.25 8.31
CA GLY A 388 6.80 -10.73 8.14
C GLY A 388 6.77 -9.44 7.31
N GLY A 389 5.74 -8.60 7.53
CA GLY A 389 5.55 -7.36 6.78
C GLY A 389 5.25 -7.58 5.29
N VAL A 390 4.72 -8.74 4.92
CA VAL A 390 4.35 -9.07 3.55
C VAL A 390 3.03 -8.36 3.20
N PRO A 391 2.99 -7.57 2.11
CA PRO A 391 1.75 -6.95 1.64
C PRO A 391 0.72 -7.98 1.20
N GLY A 392 -0.53 -7.75 1.54
CA GLY A 392 -1.66 -8.59 1.15
C GLY A 392 -2.97 -7.81 1.07
N GLY A 393 -4.02 -8.47 0.60
CA GLY A 393 -5.30 -7.81 0.34
C GLY A 393 -5.20 -6.80 -0.80
N GLN A 394 -6.26 -6.01 -0.96
CA GLN A 394 -6.43 -5.07 -2.07
C GLN A 394 -7.51 -4.03 -1.71
N VAL A 395 -7.66 -3.02 -2.55
CA VAL A 395 -8.81 -2.11 -2.45
C VAL A 395 -10.04 -2.84 -2.98
N ASP A 396 -11.07 -2.96 -2.15
CA ASP A 396 -12.33 -3.59 -2.53
C ASP A 396 -13.19 -2.57 -3.29
N LEU A 397 -13.27 -2.75 -4.60
CA LEU A 397 -13.92 -1.81 -5.52
C LEU A 397 -15.44 -1.98 -5.54
N THR A 398 -16.16 -0.86 -5.59
CA THR A 398 -17.62 -0.83 -5.75
C THR A 398 -18.03 0.05 -6.92
N GLY A 399 -19.08 -0.38 -7.64
CA GLY A 399 -19.57 0.33 -8.81
C GLY A 399 -18.54 0.41 -9.94
N THR A 400 -17.76 -0.66 -10.16
CA THR A 400 -16.79 -0.75 -11.25
C THR A 400 -17.50 -0.76 -12.61
N GLN A 401 -16.98 0.03 -13.53
CA GLN A 401 -17.51 0.21 -14.88
C GLN A 401 -16.36 0.29 -15.88
N THR A 402 -16.64 -0.08 -17.12
CA THR A 402 -15.75 0.13 -18.26
C THR A 402 -16.30 1.26 -19.11
N PHE A 403 -15.44 2.21 -19.44
CA PHE A 403 -15.66 3.25 -20.44
C PHE A 403 -14.80 2.93 -21.65
N CYS A 404 -15.44 2.93 -22.82
CA CYS A 404 -14.75 2.74 -24.09
C CYS A 404 -14.98 3.98 -24.93
N CYS A 405 -13.90 4.65 -25.33
CA CYS A 405 -13.94 5.91 -26.04
C CYS A 405 -13.44 5.75 -27.48
N ARG A 406 -13.97 6.57 -28.37
CA ARG A 406 -13.60 6.62 -29.78
C ARG A 406 -12.61 7.78 -30.01
N PRO A 407 -11.45 7.53 -30.63
CA PRO A 407 -10.41 8.52 -30.94
C PRO A 407 -10.81 9.49 -32.06
#